data_AF-A0A1V1NW47-F1
#
_entry.id   AF-A0A1V1NW47-F1
#
_cell.length_a   1.000
_cell.length_b   1.000
_cell.length_c   1.000
_cell.angle_alpha   90.00
_cell.angle_beta   90.00
_cell.angle_gamma   90.00
#
_symmetry.space_group_name_H-M   'P 1'
#
loop_
_entity.id
_entity.type
_entity.pdbx_description
1 polymer ?
#
loop_
_entity_poly.entity_id
_entity_poly.type
_entity_poly.pdbx_seq_one_letter_code
_entity_poly.pdbx_strand_id
1 'polypeptide(L)'
;MDKKIKTIGYLRMSTIDQDIEKNKTDILYLANEKNLSKVQFVQEHASGRISWKKRKIAEIMDTLESNDNIVVSELSRLGRS
;
A
#
# COMPACT_ATOMS: atom_id res chain seq x y z
N MET A 1 -13.49 -10.76 -21.31
CA MET A 1 -12.07 -10.56 -20.98
C MET A 1 -12.00 -10.44 -19.47
N ASP A 2 -11.48 -11.45 -18.78
CA ASP A 2 -11.40 -11.43 -17.31
C ASP A 2 -10.51 -10.27 -16.85
N LYS A 3 -11.05 -9.44 -15.95
CA LYS A 3 -10.30 -8.33 -15.39
C LYS A 3 -9.15 -8.90 -14.56
N LYS A 4 -7.93 -8.44 -14.82
CA LYS A 4 -6.77 -8.80 -14.01
C LYS A 4 -6.87 -8.17 -12.63
N ILE A 5 -6.90 -9.00 -11.59
CA ILE A 5 -6.90 -8.57 -10.18
C ILE A 5 -5.64 -7.75 -9.90
N LYS A 6 -5.81 -6.54 -9.38
CA LYS A 6 -4.71 -5.65 -8.99
C LYS A 6 -4.32 -5.91 -7.53
N THR A 7 -3.03 -5.86 -7.25
CA THR A 7 -2.50 -5.87 -5.87
C THR A 7 -1.58 -4.67 -5.73
N ILE A 8 -1.90 -3.75 -4.82
CA ILE A 8 -1.17 -2.50 -4.63
C ILE A 8 -0.49 -2.51 -3.27
N GLY A 9 0.83 -2.36 -3.25
CA GLY A 9 1.63 -2.17 -2.04
C GLY A 9 1.84 -0.68 -1.78
N TYR A 10 1.27 -0.13 -0.71
CA TYR A 10 1.44 1.29 -0.38
C TYR A 10 2.53 1.49 0.68
N LEU A 11 3.54 2.28 0.31
CA LEU A 11 4.69 2.64 1.14
C LEU A 11 4.66 4.15 1.43
N ARG A 12 4.58 4.52 2.72
CA ARG A 12 4.68 5.94 3.17
C ARG A 12 6.01 6.17 3.89
N MET A 13 6.70 7.22 3.51
CA MET A 13 7.99 7.64 4.06
C MET A 13 7.81 8.97 4.79
N SER A 14 8.27 9.06 6.04
CA SER A 14 8.38 10.33 6.77
C SER A 14 9.82 10.67 7.20
N THR A 15 10.74 9.70 7.10
CA THR A 15 12.19 9.78 7.32
C THR A 15 12.87 8.79 6.37
N ILE A 16 14.16 8.99 6.06
CA ILE A 16 14.84 8.38 4.89
C ILE A 16 15.41 6.96 5.15
N ASP A 17 15.22 6.13 4.10
CA ASP A 17 15.90 4.92 3.61
C ASP A 17 15.75 3.52 4.26
N GLN A 18 16.05 3.27 5.54
CA GLN A 18 16.15 1.84 5.97
C GLN A 18 14.79 1.13 6.14
N ASP A 19 13.74 1.85 6.54
CA ASP A 19 12.43 1.22 6.79
C ASP A 19 11.70 0.82 5.49
N ILE A 20 12.05 1.41 4.35
CA ILE A 20 11.29 1.24 3.09
C ILE A 20 11.53 -0.14 2.48
N GLU A 21 12.79 -0.56 2.37
CA GLU A 21 13.11 -1.86 1.79
C GLU A 21 12.63 -3.01 2.67
N LYS A 22 12.66 -2.84 4.01
CA LYS A 22 12.03 -3.79 4.94
C LYS A 22 10.52 -3.87 4.69
N ASN A 23 9.82 -2.73 4.68
CA ASN A 23 8.37 -2.70 4.45
C ASN A 23 7.97 -3.29 3.09
N LYS A 24 8.76 -3.03 2.05
CA LYS A 24 8.58 -3.59 0.72
C LYS A 24 8.75 -5.11 0.72
N THR A 25 9.79 -5.61 1.41
CA THR A 25 10.03 -7.05 1.58
C THR A 25 8.88 -7.72 2.34
N ASP A 26 8.43 -7.12 3.43
CA ASP A 26 7.30 -7.63 4.23
C ASP A 26 6.00 -7.69 3.40
N ILE A 27 5.73 -6.66 2.59
CA ILE A 27 4.59 -6.63 1.67
C ILE A 27 4.71 -7.74 0.61
N LEU A 28 5.89 -7.93 0.00
CA LEU A 28 6.10 -8.98 -0.99
C LEU A 28 5.93 -10.37 -0.38
N TYR A 29 6.46 -10.60 0.82
CA TYR A 29 6.33 -11.86 1.54
C TYR A 29 4.85 -12.18 1.81
N LEU A 30 4.10 -11.22 2.36
CA LEU A 30 2.68 -11.41 2.63
C LEU A 30 1.88 -11.65 1.33
N ALA A 31 2.15 -10.87 0.28
CA ALA A 31 1.48 -11.04 -1.00
C ALA A 31 1.76 -12.42 -1.61
N ASN A 32 2.99 -12.92 -1.47
CA ASN A 32 3.35 -14.27 -1.93
C ASN A 32 2.67 -15.36 -1.09
N GLU A 33 2.72 -15.25 0.24
CA GLU A 33 2.09 -16.19 1.17
C GLU A 33 0.58 -16.32 0.90
N LYS A 34 -0.09 -15.20 0.60
CA LYS A 34 -1.52 -15.15 0.30
C LYS A 34 -1.85 -15.44 -1.17
N ASN A 35 -0.86 -15.79 -2.00
CA ASN A 35 -1.02 -16.02 -3.44
C ASN A 35 -1.73 -14.85 -4.16
N LEU A 36 -1.42 -13.61 -3.75
CA LEU A 36 -1.94 -12.41 -4.40
C LEU A 36 -1.27 -12.22 -5.78
N SER A 37 -1.90 -11.39 -6.61
CA SER A 37 -1.30 -11.00 -7.88
C SER A 37 -0.04 -10.16 -7.68
N LYS A 38 0.73 -9.97 -8.77
CA LYS A 38 1.98 -9.18 -8.75
C LYS A 38 1.74 -7.81 -8.11
N VAL A 39 2.46 -7.54 -7.03
CA VAL A 39 2.36 -6.27 -6.28
C VAL A 39 2.87 -5.11 -7.13
N GLN A 40 2.06 -4.06 -7.23
CA GLN A 40 2.42 -2.76 -7.77
C GLN A 40 2.67 -1.80 -6.61
N PHE A 41 3.88 -1.27 -6.49
CA PHE A 41 4.21 -0.38 -5.38
C PHE A 41 3.86 1.06 -5.69
N VAL A 42 3.18 1.71 -4.76
CA VAL A 42 3.00 3.17 -4.74
C VAL A 42 3.74 3.73 -3.53
N GLN A 43 4.66 4.63 -3.81
CA GLN A 43 5.48 5.30 -2.79
C GLN A 43 5.05 6.75 -2.62
N GLU A 44 5.00 7.21 -1.38
CA GLU A 44 4.66 8.57 -1.03
C GLU A 44 5.53 9.08 0.13
N HIS A 45 6.04 10.30 -0.02
CA HIS A 45 6.69 11.02 1.06
C HIS A 45 5.66 11.92 1.76
N ALA A 46 5.16 11.48 2.92
CA ALA A 46 4.13 12.19 3.68
C ALA A 46 4.26 11.91 5.18
N SER A 47 4.04 12.93 6.01
CA SER A 47 3.99 12.77 7.47
C SER A 47 2.74 12.01 7.91
N GLY A 48 2.87 11.21 8.97
CA GLY A 48 1.73 10.52 9.61
C GLY A 48 0.72 11.47 10.24
N ARG A 49 1.11 12.75 10.43
CA ARG A 49 0.21 13.84 10.89
C ARG A 49 -0.79 14.26 9.82
N ILE A 50 -0.54 13.95 8.55
CA ILE A 50 -1.44 14.29 7.45
C ILE A 50 -2.55 13.23 7.37
N SER A 51 -3.80 13.67 7.32
CA SER A 51 -4.96 12.78 7.13
C SER A 51 -4.77 11.91 5.89
N TRP A 52 -5.12 10.62 6.00
CA TRP A 52 -5.00 9.67 4.89
C TRP A 52 -5.83 10.07 3.67
N LYS A 53 -6.94 10.80 3.89
CA LYS A 53 -7.79 11.35 2.83
C LYS A 53 -7.10 12.41 1.98
N LYS A 54 -5.99 12.98 2.47
CA LYS A 54 -5.17 13.98 1.76
C LYS A 54 -3.87 13.38 1.20
N ARG A 55 -3.74 12.05 1.23
CA ARG A 55 -2.57 11.29 0.82
C ARG A 55 -2.90 10.47 -0.43
N LYS A 56 -1.88 10.07 -1.20
CA LYS A 56 -2.04 9.23 -2.40
C LYS A 56 -2.82 7.94 -2.16
N ILE A 57 -2.82 7.43 -0.93
CA ILE A 57 -3.61 6.26 -0.57
C ILE A 57 -5.12 6.45 -0.80
N ALA A 58 -5.64 7.68 -0.65
CA ALA A 58 -7.04 7.96 -0.94
C ALA A 58 -7.35 7.76 -2.44
N GLU A 59 -6.51 8.28 -3.32
CA GLU A 59 -6.64 8.08 -4.77
C GLU A 59 -6.54 6.61 -5.14
N ILE A 60 -5.63 5.85 -4.49
CA ILE A 60 -5.54 4.40 -4.69
C ILE A 60 -6.87 3.74 -4.33
N MET A 61 -7.42 4.05 -3.15
CA MET A 61 -8.69 3.47 -2.69
C MET A 61 -9.83 3.72 -3.66
N ASP A 62 -9.90 4.90 -4.28
CA ASP A 62 -10.92 5.24 -5.28
C ASP A 62 -10.77 4.46 -6.60
N THR A 63 -9.58 3.91 -6.87
CA THR A 63 -9.29 3.11 -8.08
C THR A 63 -9.41 1.60 -7.90
N LEU A 64 -9.56 1.14 -6.66
CA LEU A 64 -9.71 -0.28 -6.33
C LEU A 64 -11.16 -0.70 -6.57
N GLU A 65 -11.34 -1.86 -7.19
CA GLU A 65 -12.65 -2.49 -7.33
C GLU A 65 -12.73 -3.78 -6.50
N SER A 66 -13.88 -4.45 -6.55
CA SER A 66 -14.05 -5.75 -5.91
C SER A 66 -12.95 -6.72 -6.32
N ASN A 67 -12.41 -7.43 -5.32
CA ASN A 67 -11.30 -8.39 -5.42
C ASN A 67 -9.90 -7.80 -5.65
N ASP A 68 -9.77 -6.48 -5.89
CA ASP A 68 -8.46 -5.84 -5.86
C ASP A 68 -7.93 -5.78 -4.42
N ASN A 69 -6.60 -5.84 -4.27
CA ASN A 69 -5.94 -5.92 -2.96
C ASN A 69 -5.13 -4.66 -2.71
N ILE A 70 -5.19 -4.15 -1.47
CA ILE A 70 -4.24 -3.16 -0.96
C ILE A 70 -3.48 -3.77 0.21
N VAL A 71 -2.16 -3.66 0.17
CA VAL A 71 -1.26 -4.16 1.19
C VAL A 71 -0.46 -2.98 1.74
N VAL A 72 -0.52 -2.82 3.05
CA VAL A 72 0.19 -1.78 3.80
C VAL A 72 1.00 -2.44 4.91
N SER A 73 2.17 -1.90 5.23
CA SER A 73 2.98 -2.47 6.31
C SER A 73 2.39 -2.22 7.71
N GLU A 74 1.53 -1.21 7.85
CA GLU A 74 0.84 -0.91 9.11
C GLU A 74 -0.52 -0.27 8.86
N LEU A 75 -1.53 -0.63 9.66
CA LEU A 75 -2.89 -0.05 9.58
C LEU A 75 -2.92 1.46 9.84
N SER A 76 -1.95 1.98 10.59
CA SER A 76 -1.75 3.43 10.83
C SER A 76 -1.69 4.24 9.53
N ARG A 77 -1.34 3.59 8.41
CA ARG A 77 -1.28 4.20 7.07
C ARG A 77 -2.66 4.44 6.46
N LEU A 78 -3.67 3.66 6.82
CA LEU A 78 -5.06 3.79 6.39
C LEU A 78 -5.89 4.70 7.30
N GLY A 79 -5.38 5.02 8.49
CA GLY A 79 -5.98 5.98 9.40
C GLY A 79 -5.63 5.70 10.85
N ARG A 80 -5.67 6.76 11.66
CA ARG A 80 -6.04 6.68 13.06
C ARG A 80 -7.39 7.40 13.15
N SER A 81 -8.34 6.81 13.89
CA SER A 81 -9.62 7.48 14.20
C SER A 81 -9.36 8.85 14.82
#